data_AF-A0A7C7L5F7-F1
#
_entry.id   AF-A0A7C7L5F7-F1
#
_cell.length_a   1.000
_cell.length_b   1.000
_cell.length_c   1.000
_cell.angle_alpha   90.00
_cell.angle_beta   90.00
_cell.angle_gamma   90.00
#
_symmetry.space_group_name_H-M   'P 1'
#
loop_
_entity.id
_entity.type
_entity.pdbx_description
1 polymer ?
#
loop_
_entity_poly.entity_id
_entity_poly.type
_entity_poly.pdbx_seq_one_letter_code
_entity_poly.pdbx_strand_id
1 'polypeptide(L)'
;MSAHDNHPEGVAHHFESASQQFDSGKLGIWTFLLTEVLFFSALFVAYTMYRNNYPEVFQFASQYLDTNLGALNTLVLLLSSFTIAWGVRNAMLGETKKLTINLIITLVCAAGFMMIKAEEYGHKFHEGTLWGGHEHSIFKLDANDVDPHMAEHSLAFNNPDGEFTAAVKDLDPEFRQKLGIFFGIYFCLTGLHGIHVLIGMILLSWLLIRNLRGEFGPKNFAAVDFIALYWHLVDLIWIFLFPLLYLIS
;
A
#
# COMPACT_ATOMS: atom_id res chain seq x y z
N MET A 1 5.66 -3.91 -57.63
CA MET A 1 6.06 -2.62 -57.04
C MET A 1 5.53 -2.64 -55.62
N SER A 2 6.40 -2.85 -54.63
CA SER A 2 6.01 -3.01 -53.22
C SER A 2 5.40 -1.71 -52.73
N ALA A 3 4.15 -1.77 -52.28
CA ALA A 3 3.55 -0.69 -51.52
C ALA A 3 4.35 -0.59 -50.22
N HIS A 4 5.18 0.46 -50.12
CA HIS A 4 5.76 0.83 -48.84
C HIS A 4 4.61 1.35 -47.97
N ASP A 5 4.20 0.51 -47.01
CA ASP A 5 3.27 0.88 -45.96
C ASP A 5 3.80 2.14 -45.26
N ASN A 6 3.11 3.26 -45.46
CA ASN A 6 3.35 4.52 -44.75
C ASN A 6 2.94 4.33 -43.28
N HIS A 7 3.70 3.56 -42.52
CA HIS A 7 3.51 3.44 -41.08
C HIS A 7 3.86 4.78 -40.41
N PRO A 8 2.97 5.33 -39.57
CA PRO A 8 3.27 6.54 -38.82
C PRO A 8 4.45 6.27 -37.86
N GLU A 9 5.45 7.16 -37.84
CA GLU A 9 6.56 7.07 -36.87
C GLU A 9 6.03 7.01 -35.44
N GLY A 10 6.51 6.02 -34.66
CA GLY A 10 6.13 5.82 -33.26
C GLY A 10 4.93 4.88 -33.02
N VAL A 11 4.32 4.34 -34.08
CA VAL A 11 3.27 3.31 -33.98
C VAL A 11 3.89 1.91 -34.14
N ALA A 12 3.62 0.99 -33.23
CA ALA A 12 4.14 -0.37 -33.35
C ALA A 12 3.52 -1.08 -34.57
N HIS A 13 4.28 -1.98 -35.22
CA HIS A 13 3.90 -2.60 -36.50
C HIS A 13 2.55 -3.34 -36.51
N HIS A 14 2.03 -3.73 -35.34
CA HIS A 14 0.74 -4.39 -35.20
C HIS A 14 -0.45 -3.44 -35.02
N PHE A 15 -0.21 -2.13 -34.93
CA PHE A 15 -1.25 -1.11 -34.85
C PHE A 15 -1.30 -0.30 -36.15
N GLU A 16 -2.53 0.01 -36.58
CA GLU A 16 -2.78 0.80 -37.78
C GLU A 16 -2.68 2.31 -37.49
N SER A 17 -2.88 2.72 -36.24
CA SER A 17 -2.81 4.13 -35.84
C SER A 17 -2.38 4.32 -34.37
N ALA A 18 -1.89 5.52 -34.06
CA ALA A 18 -1.54 5.92 -32.69
C ALA A 18 -2.76 5.92 -31.75
N SER A 19 -3.97 6.24 -32.26
CA SER A 19 -5.21 6.16 -31.48
C SER A 19 -5.52 4.72 -31.09
N GLN A 20 -5.45 3.80 -32.05
CA GLN A 20 -5.71 2.38 -31.80
C GLN A 20 -4.70 1.79 -30.80
N GLN A 21 -3.42 2.16 -30.90
CA GLN A 21 -2.40 1.77 -29.93
C GLN A 21 -2.71 2.29 -28.52
N PHE A 22 -3.14 3.55 -28.41
CA PHE A 22 -3.52 4.15 -27.13
C PHE A 22 -4.75 3.48 -26.52
N ASP A 23 -5.80 3.26 -27.31
CA ASP A 23 -7.04 2.61 -26.86
C ASP A 23 -6.79 1.16 -26.44
N SER A 24 -5.95 0.44 -27.18
CA SER A 24 -5.53 -0.92 -26.83
C SER A 24 -4.72 -0.96 -25.53
N GLY A 25 -3.78 -0.01 -25.37
CA GLY A 25 -3.02 0.14 -24.12
C GLY A 25 -3.91 0.48 -22.93
N LYS A 26 -4.91 1.35 -23.14
CA LYS A 26 -5.93 1.69 -22.14
C LYS A 26 -6.73 0.46 -21.72
N LEU A 27 -7.22 -0.34 -22.67
CA LEU A 27 -7.91 -1.59 -22.34
C LEU A 27 -7.00 -2.54 -21.53
N GLY A 28 -5.75 -2.69 -21.95
CA GLY A 28 -4.76 -3.52 -21.25
C GLY A 28 -4.55 -3.10 -19.79
N ILE A 29 -4.35 -1.81 -19.53
CA ILE A 29 -4.18 -1.33 -18.16
C ILE A 29 -5.46 -1.51 -17.35
N TRP A 30 -6.65 -1.21 -17.89
CA TRP A 30 -7.91 -1.43 -17.16
C TRP A 30 -8.15 -2.90 -16.80
N THR A 31 -7.85 -3.83 -17.71
CA THR A 31 -7.93 -5.27 -17.41
C THR A 31 -6.97 -5.66 -16.29
N PHE A 32 -5.72 -5.16 -16.34
CA PHE A 32 -4.75 -5.40 -15.27
C PHE A 32 -5.20 -4.81 -13.92
N LEU A 33 -5.69 -3.56 -13.90
CA LEU A 33 -6.18 -2.93 -12.67
C LEU A 33 -7.37 -3.71 -12.10
N LEU A 34 -8.25 -4.23 -12.94
CA LEU A 34 -9.36 -5.07 -12.50
C LEU A 34 -8.86 -6.35 -11.82
N THR A 35 -7.84 -7.02 -12.36
CA THR A 35 -7.28 -8.22 -11.72
C THR A 35 -6.66 -7.91 -10.37
N GLU A 36 -5.98 -6.77 -10.23
CA GLU A 36 -5.42 -6.32 -8.96
C GLU A 36 -6.51 -6.00 -7.93
N VAL A 37 -7.59 -5.31 -8.34
CA VAL A 37 -8.76 -5.06 -7.47
C VAL A 37 -9.35 -6.38 -6.98
N LEU A 38 -9.54 -7.37 -7.86
CA LEU A 38 -10.09 -8.67 -7.47
C LEU A 38 -9.16 -9.43 -6.52
N PHE A 39 -7.84 -9.37 -6.75
CA PHE A 39 -6.84 -9.99 -5.88
C PHE A 39 -6.89 -9.41 -4.46
N PHE A 40 -6.84 -8.09 -4.30
CA PHE A 40 -6.94 -7.45 -2.99
C PHE A 40 -8.32 -7.60 -2.35
N SER A 41 -9.40 -7.60 -3.15
CA SER A 41 -10.76 -7.80 -2.64
C SER A 41 -10.93 -9.16 -1.97
N ALA A 42 -10.37 -10.23 -2.53
CA ALA A 42 -10.40 -11.55 -1.91
C ALA A 42 -9.70 -11.56 -0.54
N LEU A 43 -8.56 -10.87 -0.42
CA LEU A 43 -7.83 -10.73 0.84
C LEU A 43 -8.61 -9.87 1.86
N PHE A 44 -9.27 -8.80 1.41
CA PHE A 44 -10.13 -7.99 2.29
C PHE A 44 -11.34 -8.76 2.81
N VAL A 45 -11.96 -9.59 1.97
CA VAL A 45 -13.07 -10.48 2.39
C VAL A 45 -12.55 -11.49 3.42
N ALA A 46 -11.41 -12.13 3.16
CA ALA A 46 -10.81 -13.08 4.10
C ALA A 46 -10.52 -12.43 5.46
N TYR A 47 -9.93 -11.23 5.47
CA TYR A 47 -9.70 -10.45 6.69
C TYR A 47 -11.01 -10.09 7.40
N THR A 48 -12.01 -9.60 6.67
CA THR A 48 -13.30 -9.19 7.25
C THR A 48 -14.04 -10.36 7.86
N MET A 49 -14.04 -11.53 7.20
CA MET A 49 -14.59 -12.76 7.76
C MET A 49 -13.84 -13.19 9.02
N TYR A 50 -12.51 -13.14 9.00
CA TYR A 50 -11.69 -13.49 10.15
C TYR A 50 -11.98 -12.60 11.35
N ARG A 51 -12.04 -11.28 11.12
CA ARG A 51 -12.40 -10.28 12.10
C ARG A 51 -13.79 -10.49 12.69
N ASN A 52 -14.80 -10.79 11.86
CA ASN A 52 -16.17 -10.99 12.34
C ASN A 52 -16.31 -12.26 13.19
N ASN A 53 -15.48 -13.28 12.94
CA ASN A 53 -15.50 -14.53 13.70
C ASN A 53 -14.71 -14.45 15.02
N TYR A 54 -13.70 -13.58 15.10
CA TYR A 54 -12.82 -13.41 16.26
C TYR A 54 -12.65 -11.93 16.64
N PRO A 55 -13.73 -11.22 17.03
CA PRO A 55 -13.68 -9.81 17.36
C PRO A 55 -12.73 -9.50 18.54
N GLU A 56 -12.57 -10.43 19.49
CA GLU A 56 -11.71 -10.31 20.66
C GLU A 56 -10.22 -10.20 20.28
N VAL A 57 -9.79 -10.96 19.28
CA VAL A 57 -8.41 -10.94 18.75
C VAL A 57 -8.13 -9.60 18.07
N PHE A 58 -9.12 -9.06 17.37
CA PHE A 58 -9.01 -7.80 16.67
C PHE A 58 -8.91 -6.60 17.63
N GLN A 59 -9.74 -6.55 18.67
CA GLN A 59 -9.69 -5.49 19.69
C GLN A 59 -8.32 -5.43 20.37
N PHE A 60 -7.73 -6.59 20.66
CA PHE A 60 -6.37 -6.64 21.21
C PHE A 60 -5.34 -6.18 20.19
N ALA A 61 -5.41 -6.68 18.95
CA ALA A 61 -4.39 -6.40 17.96
C ALA A 61 -4.39 -4.95 17.46
N SER A 62 -5.56 -4.28 17.41
CA SER A 62 -5.69 -2.89 16.97
C SER A 62 -4.95 -1.90 17.87
N GLN A 63 -4.76 -2.23 19.16
CA GLN A 63 -4.01 -1.42 20.11
C GLN A 63 -2.50 -1.33 19.78
N TYR A 64 -1.96 -2.27 18.99
CA TYR A 64 -0.56 -2.26 18.51
C TYR A 64 -0.38 -1.54 17.18
N LEU A 65 -1.45 -0.96 16.63
CA LEU A 65 -1.42 -0.21 15.40
C LEU A 65 -1.47 1.27 15.71
N ASP A 66 -0.42 2.00 15.33
CA ASP A 66 -0.38 3.45 15.51
C ASP A 66 -1.24 4.14 14.43
N THR A 67 -2.44 4.56 14.84
CA THR A 67 -3.40 5.26 14.00
C THR A 67 -2.89 6.63 13.54
N ASN A 68 -2.04 7.31 14.30
CA ASN A 68 -1.52 8.62 13.93
C ASN A 68 -0.50 8.50 12.80
N LEU A 69 0.42 7.55 12.88
CA LEU A 69 1.36 7.25 11.80
C LEU A 69 0.63 6.71 10.56
N GLY A 70 -0.40 5.90 10.74
CA GLY A 70 -1.27 5.45 9.65
C GLY A 70 -2.03 6.61 8.97
N ALA A 71 -2.56 7.56 9.73
CA ALA A 71 -3.27 8.73 9.22
C ALA A 71 -2.34 9.67 8.46
N LEU A 72 -1.12 9.90 8.98
CA LEU A 72 -0.09 10.68 8.30
C LEU A 72 0.26 10.06 6.95
N ASN A 73 0.46 8.75 6.90
CA ASN A 73 0.72 8.01 5.67
C ASN A 73 -0.41 8.18 4.64
N THR A 74 -1.67 8.10 5.09
CA THR A 74 -2.83 8.32 4.23
C THR A 74 -2.83 9.74 3.64
N LEU A 75 -2.51 10.77 4.45
CA LEU A 75 -2.41 12.14 3.94
C LEU A 75 -1.28 12.28 2.91
N VAL A 76 -0.12 11.69 3.17
CA VAL A 76 1.04 11.70 2.26
C VAL A 76 0.68 11.06 0.92
N LEU A 77 -0.01 9.92 0.92
CA LEU A 77 -0.43 9.24 -0.30
C LEU A 77 -1.53 10.01 -1.05
N LEU A 78 -2.49 10.62 -0.35
CA LEU A 78 -3.52 11.46 -0.98
C LEU A 78 -2.88 12.67 -1.71
N LEU A 79 -1.89 13.30 -1.08
CA LEU A 79 -1.12 14.38 -1.70
C LEU A 79 -0.33 13.87 -2.92
N SER A 80 0.31 12.71 -2.80
CA SER A 80 1.03 12.04 -3.89
C SER A 80 0.11 11.77 -5.09
N SER A 81 -1.08 11.24 -4.83
CA SER A 81 -2.10 10.98 -5.84
C SER A 81 -2.53 12.25 -6.55
N PHE A 82 -2.81 13.32 -5.79
CA PHE A 82 -3.16 14.61 -6.37
C PHE A 82 -2.02 15.15 -7.27
N THR A 83 -0.76 15.03 -6.84
CA THR A 83 0.38 15.54 -7.59
C THR A 83 0.60 14.81 -8.91
N ILE A 84 0.42 13.49 -8.95
CA ILE A 84 0.57 12.73 -10.20
C ILE A 84 -0.59 12.98 -11.16
N ALA A 85 -1.83 13.16 -10.67
CA ALA A 85 -2.96 13.56 -11.50
C ALA A 85 -2.72 14.92 -12.18
N TRP A 86 -2.17 15.88 -11.43
CA TRP A 86 -1.74 17.16 -12.01
C TRP A 86 -0.56 16.99 -12.98
N GLY A 87 0.30 16.00 -12.73
CA GLY A 87 1.39 15.58 -13.62
C GLY A 87 0.89 15.13 -14.99
N VAL A 88 -0.12 14.26 -15.04
CA VAL A 88 -0.76 13.82 -16.29
C VAL A 88 -1.28 15.02 -17.08
N ARG A 89 -1.99 15.95 -16.41
CA ARG A 89 -2.45 17.20 -17.05
C ARG A 89 -1.29 18.00 -17.65
N ASN A 90 -0.19 18.16 -16.91
CA ASN A 90 1.00 18.87 -17.41
C ASN A 90 1.64 18.14 -18.60
N ALA A 91 1.65 16.81 -18.61
CA ALA A 91 2.12 16.00 -19.73
C ALA A 91 1.29 16.25 -21.00
N MET A 92 -0.05 16.28 -20.85
CA MET A 92 -0.98 16.57 -21.94
C MET A 92 -0.79 17.98 -22.52
N LEU A 93 -0.46 18.95 -21.67
CA LEU A 93 -0.17 20.34 -22.08
C LEU A 93 1.26 20.53 -22.64
N GLY A 94 2.10 19.48 -22.64
CA GLY A 94 3.50 19.57 -23.07
C GLY A 94 4.42 20.30 -22.08
N GLU A 95 3.96 20.55 -20.86
CA GLU A 95 4.68 21.27 -19.81
C GLU A 95 5.63 20.33 -19.04
N THR A 96 6.67 19.86 -19.74
CA THR A 96 7.61 18.83 -19.23
C THR A 96 8.32 19.23 -17.94
N LYS A 97 8.63 20.52 -17.75
CA LYS A 97 9.25 21.03 -16.50
C LYS A 97 8.32 20.85 -15.30
N LYS A 98 7.03 21.14 -15.46
CA LYS A 98 6.04 20.98 -14.38
C LYS A 98 5.75 19.49 -14.12
N LEU A 99 5.77 18.67 -15.18
CA LEU A 99 5.71 17.21 -15.03
C LEU A 99 6.88 16.68 -14.19
N THR A 100 8.11 17.13 -14.43
CA THR A 100 9.29 16.76 -13.61
C THR A 100 9.08 17.07 -12.14
N ILE A 101 8.60 18.28 -11.82
CA ILE A 101 8.34 18.69 -10.43
C ILE A 101 7.30 17.78 -9.79
N ASN A 102 6.19 17.51 -10.48
CA ASN A 102 5.14 16.64 -9.96
C ASN A 102 5.62 15.20 -9.72
N LEU A 103 6.41 14.64 -10.64
CA LEU A 103 7.01 13.31 -10.48
C LEU A 103 7.97 13.25 -9.29
N ILE A 104 8.80 14.28 -9.09
CA ILE A 104 9.70 14.36 -7.93
C ILE A 104 8.91 14.43 -6.63
N ILE A 105 7.88 15.29 -6.55
CA ILE A 105 7.04 15.40 -5.35
C ILE A 105 6.38 14.05 -5.04
N THR A 106 5.79 13.41 -6.05
CA THR A 106 5.15 12.08 -5.91
C THR A 106 6.15 11.03 -5.38
N LEU A 107 7.37 10.99 -5.93
CA LEU A 107 8.42 10.07 -5.47
C LEU A 107 8.90 10.37 -4.04
N VAL A 108 9.00 11.64 -3.65
CA VAL A 108 9.36 12.03 -2.28
C VAL A 108 8.26 11.62 -1.30
N CYS A 109 6.98 11.83 -1.64
CA CYS A 109 5.86 11.36 -0.85
C CYS A 109 5.87 9.83 -0.70
N ALA A 110 6.07 9.10 -1.79
CA ALA A 110 6.18 7.63 -1.79
C ALA A 110 7.34 7.14 -0.91
N ALA A 111 8.51 7.78 -1.00
CA ALA A 111 9.65 7.46 -0.16
C ALA A 111 9.36 7.75 1.33
N GLY A 112 8.68 8.85 1.63
CA GLY A 112 8.23 9.17 2.98
C GLY A 112 7.29 8.11 3.55
N PHE A 113 6.31 7.66 2.76
CA PHE A 113 5.43 6.56 3.12
C PHE A 113 6.21 5.27 3.44
N MET A 114 7.14 4.89 2.54
CA MET A 114 7.97 3.69 2.74
C MET A 114 8.88 3.81 3.98
N MET A 115 9.40 5.00 4.27
CA MET A 115 10.23 5.24 5.47
C MET A 115 9.41 5.09 6.75
N ILE A 116 8.24 5.71 6.84
CA ILE A 116 7.35 5.58 8.01
C ILE A 116 6.99 4.11 8.21
N LYS A 117 6.69 3.38 7.12
CA LYS A 117 6.38 1.95 7.20
C LYS A 117 7.58 1.09 7.58
N ALA A 118 8.78 1.42 7.12
CA ALA A 118 9.99 0.71 7.50
C ALA A 118 10.28 0.87 9.00
N GLU A 119 10.08 2.06 9.57
CA GLU A 119 10.20 2.30 11.01
C GLU A 119 9.12 1.56 11.81
N GLU A 120 7.86 1.62 11.38
CA GLU A 120 6.75 0.90 12.03
C GLU A 120 6.99 -0.62 12.02
N TYR A 121 7.45 -1.16 10.90
CA TYR A 121 7.85 -2.56 10.79
C TYR A 121 9.07 -2.84 11.68
N GLY A 122 10.12 -2.02 11.60
CA GLY A 122 11.37 -2.20 12.34
C GLY A 122 11.19 -2.24 13.85
N HIS A 123 10.32 -1.39 14.39
CA HIS A 123 9.93 -1.40 15.79
C HIS A 123 9.24 -2.73 16.16
N LYS A 124 8.27 -3.18 15.36
CA LYS A 124 7.57 -4.46 15.53
C LYS A 124 8.51 -5.68 15.41
N PHE A 125 9.50 -5.61 14.51
CA PHE A 125 10.56 -6.62 14.37
C PHE A 125 11.44 -6.71 15.61
N HIS A 126 11.82 -5.58 16.21
CA HIS A 126 12.63 -5.54 17.43
C HIS A 126 11.85 -6.02 18.67
N GLU A 127 10.54 -5.80 18.72
CA GLU A 127 9.65 -6.29 19.78
C GLU A 127 9.27 -7.78 19.60
N GLY A 128 9.74 -8.40 18.52
CA GLY A 128 9.58 -9.83 18.28
C GLY A 128 8.17 -10.24 17.86
N THR A 129 7.28 -9.30 17.52
CA THR A 129 5.88 -9.52 17.10
C THR A 129 5.79 -10.08 15.67
N LEU A 130 6.42 -11.25 15.49
CA LEU A 130 6.57 -11.93 14.22
C LEU A 130 5.41 -12.91 13.94
N TRP A 131 5.21 -13.13 12.64
CA TRP A 131 4.41 -14.21 12.05
C TRP A 131 4.48 -15.52 12.86
N GLY A 132 3.31 -16.11 13.12
CA GLY A 132 3.21 -17.42 13.75
C GLY A 132 3.30 -17.44 15.29
N GLY A 133 3.38 -16.27 15.94
CA GLY A 133 3.36 -16.19 17.40
C GLY A 133 4.55 -16.92 18.01
N HIS A 134 5.75 -16.39 17.84
CA HIS A 134 6.92 -16.93 18.55
C HIS A 134 6.74 -16.80 20.07
N GLU A 135 7.23 -17.76 20.85
CA GLU A 135 7.09 -17.78 22.34
C GLU A 135 7.65 -16.52 23.01
N HIS A 136 8.48 -15.76 22.29
CA HIS A 136 9.19 -14.58 22.76
C HIS A 136 8.65 -13.26 22.22
N SER A 137 7.57 -13.22 21.43
CA SER A 137 6.93 -11.95 21.10
C SER A 137 6.39 -11.32 22.39
N ILE A 138 6.94 -10.17 22.77
CA ILE A 138 6.50 -9.42 23.93
C ILE A 138 5.61 -8.32 23.41
N PHE A 139 4.35 -8.38 23.78
CA PHE A 139 3.45 -7.29 23.54
C PHE A 139 3.45 -6.36 24.76
N LYS A 140 3.79 -5.09 24.56
CA LYS A 140 3.70 -4.05 25.60
C LYS A 140 2.45 -3.22 25.35
N LEU A 141 1.53 -3.21 26.31
CA LEU A 141 0.35 -2.35 26.35
C LEU A 141 0.45 -1.43 27.57
N ASP A 142 -0.26 -0.30 27.51
CA ASP A 142 -0.56 0.47 28.71
C ASP A 142 -1.64 -0.29 29.51
N ALA A 143 -1.43 -0.46 30.82
CA ALA A 143 -2.36 -1.21 31.67
C ALA A 143 -3.76 -0.59 31.77
N ASN A 144 -3.91 0.70 31.45
CA ASN A 144 -5.19 1.40 31.47
C ASN A 144 -6.00 1.20 30.18
N ASP A 145 -5.36 0.73 29.11
CA ASP A 145 -5.99 0.51 27.79
C ASP A 145 -6.44 -0.95 27.58
N VAL A 146 -6.15 -1.84 28.53
CA VAL A 146 -6.50 -3.26 28.46
C VAL A 146 -7.92 -3.50 28.97
N ASP A 147 -8.76 -4.14 28.16
CA ASP A 147 -10.11 -4.54 28.55
C ASP A 147 -10.07 -5.52 29.77
N PRO A 148 -10.90 -5.33 30.81
CA PRO A 148 -10.93 -6.23 31.97
C PRO A 148 -11.12 -7.72 31.64
N HIS A 149 -11.82 -8.06 30.55
CA HIS A 149 -12.04 -9.44 30.11
C HIS A 149 -10.75 -10.07 29.52
N MET A 150 -9.77 -9.26 29.13
CA MET A 150 -8.46 -9.71 28.60
C MET A 150 -7.49 -10.07 29.72
N ALA A 151 -7.65 -9.49 30.92
CA ALA A 151 -6.88 -9.88 32.11
C ALA A 151 -7.17 -11.34 32.54
N GLU A 152 -8.28 -11.93 32.10
CA GLU A 152 -8.63 -13.33 32.37
C GLU A 152 -7.93 -14.33 31.42
N HIS A 153 -7.53 -13.89 30.22
CA HIS A 153 -6.91 -14.73 29.18
C HIS A 153 -5.38 -14.66 29.12
N SER A 154 -4.77 -13.87 30.01
CA SER A 154 -3.34 -13.78 30.16
C SER A 154 -2.97 -14.01 31.62
N LEU A 155 -1.92 -14.79 31.88
CA LEU A 155 -1.28 -14.84 33.21
C LEU A 155 -0.49 -13.55 33.51
N ALA A 156 -0.83 -12.43 32.85
CA ALA A 156 -0.06 -11.20 32.88
C ALA A 156 -0.19 -10.53 34.24
N PHE A 157 0.93 -10.47 34.94
CA PHE A 157 1.08 -9.77 36.21
C PHE A 157 0.97 -8.26 35.97
N ASN A 158 0.19 -7.58 36.82
CA ASN A 158 0.35 -6.14 37.04
C ASN A 158 1.82 -5.90 37.40
N ASN A 159 2.58 -5.26 36.51
CA ASN A 159 3.93 -4.83 36.83
C ASN A 159 3.84 -3.61 37.77
N PRO A 160 4.76 -3.42 38.73
CA PRO A 160 4.71 -2.31 39.69
C PRO A 160 4.81 -0.92 39.04
N ASP A 161 5.14 -0.87 37.75
CA ASP A 161 5.54 0.33 37.01
C ASP A 161 4.40 0.90 36.13
N GLY A 162 3.23 0.23 36.06
CA GLY A 162 2.08 0.67 35.25
C GLY A 162 2.09 0.23 33.77
N GLU A 163 3.09 -0.54 33.34
CA GLU A 163 3.15 -1.14 31.99
C GLU A 163 2.55 -2.57 31.99
N PHE A 164 1.58 -2.83 31.10
CA PHE A 164 1.05 -4.19 30.84
C PHE A 164 1.93 -4.88 29.81
N THR A 165 2.86 -5.70 30.27
CA THR A 165 3.66 -6.54 29.37
C THR A 165 3.02 -7.93 29.29
N ALA A 166 2.22 -8.20 28.26
CA ALA A 166 1.76 -9.54 27.93
C ALA A 166 2.78 -10.21 27.02
N ALA A 167 3.61 -11.09 27.58
CA ALA A 167 4.40 -11.97 26.74
C ALA A 167 3.46 -13.01 26.12
N VAL A 168 3.61 -13.28 24.82
CA VAL A 168 2.73 -14.21 24.10
C VAL A 168 2.74 -15.62 24.66
N LYS A 169 3.81 -16.01 25.35
CA LYS A 169 3.90 -17.26 26.12
C LYS A 169 2.86 -17.37 27.25
N ASP A 170 2.34 -16.25 27.75
CA ASP A 170 1.43 -16.18 28.90
C ASP A 170 -0.04 -16.09 28.45
N LEU A 171 -0.29 -16.08 27.14
CA LEU A 171 -1.63 -16.14 26.53
C LEU A 171 -2.09 -17.59 26.34
N ASP A 172 -3.40 -17.80 26.40
CA ASP A 172 -4.01 -19.08 26.03
C ASP A 172 -3.51 -19.56 24.64
N PRO A 173 -3.11 -20.84 24.48
CA PRO A 173 -2.54 -21.35 23.23
C PRO A 173 -3.42 -21.12 22.00
N GLU A 174 -4.74 -21.22 22.18
CA GLU A 174 -5.72 -20.98 21.11
C GLU A 174 -5.77 -19.50 20.70
N PHE A 175 -5.77 -18.58 21.67
CA PHE A 175 -5.79 -17.14 21.41
C PHE A 175 -4.48 -16.68 20.75
N ARG A 176 -3.34 -17.18 21.21
CA ARG A 176 -2.03 -16.96 20.59
C ARG A 176 -1.99 -17.38 19.13
N GLN A 177 -2.55 -18.55 18.80
CA GLN A 177 -2.61 -19.01 17.41
C GLN A 177 -3.44 -18.06 16.55
N LYS A 178 -4.59 -17.62 17.06
CA LYS A 178 -5.46 -16.66 16.35
C LYS A 178 -4.78 -15.30 16.14
N LEU A 179 -4.11 -14.78 17.16
CA LEU A 179 -3.28 -13.57 17.04
C LEU A 179 -2.18 -13.71 15.97
N GLY A 180 -1.50 -14.86 15.93
CA GLY A 180 -0.49 -15.13 14.90
C GLY A 180 -1.06 -15.10 13.48
N ILE A 181 -2.29 -15.60 13.30
CA ILE A 181 -3.01 -15.54 12.02
C ILE A 181 -3.40 -14.09 11.70
N PHE A 182 -3.89 -13.33 12.66
CA PHE A 182 -4.21 -11.90 12.47
C PHE A 182 -2.99 -11.12 11.96
N PHE A 183 -1.86 -11.19 12.67
CA PHE A 183 -0.64 -10.52 12.25
C PHE A 183 -0.12 -11.06 10.93
N GLY A 184 -0.28 -12.37 10.65
CA GLY A 184 0.03 -12.96 9.35
C GLY A 184 -0.77 -12.33 8.20
N ILE A 185 -2.09 -12.15 8.38
CA ILE A 185 -2.94 -11.48 7.39
C ILE A 185 -2.57 -10.00 7.27
N TYR A 186 -2.32 -9.31 8.39
CA TYR A 186 -1.86 -7.91 8.43
C TYR A 186 -0.58 -7.72 7.62
N PHE A 187 0.47 -8.50 7.88
CA PHE A 187 1.75 -8.43 7.18
C PHE A 187 1.63 -8.84 5.71
N CYS A 188 0.76 -9.80 5.39
CA CYS A 188 0.48 -10.18 4.01
C CYS A 188 -0.16 -9.01 3.24
N LEU A 189 -1.25 -8.43 3.76
CA LEU A 189 -1.95 -7.30 3.13
C LEU A 189 -1.05 -6.07 2.98
N THR A 190 -0.40 -5.65 4.06
CA THR A 190 0.45 -4.45 4.06
C THR A 190 1.77 -4.67 3.32
N GLY A 191 2.36 -5.87 3.40
CA GLY A 191 3.58 -6.22 2.70
C GLY A 191 3.38 -6.34 1.19
N LEU A 192 2.32 -7.00 0.73
CA LEU A 192 1.95 -7.03 -0.69
C LEU A 192 1.67 -5.62 -1.22
N HIS A 193 0.95 -4.80 -0.46
CA HIS A 193 0.76 -3.39 -0.83
C HIS A 193 2.10 -2.64 -0.92
N GLY A 194 3.01 -2.83 0.03
CA GLY A 194 4.35 -2.22 0.00
C GLY A 194 5.16 -2.62 -1.24
N ILE A 195 5.05 -3.88 -1.70
CA ILE A 195 5.65 -4.34 -2.96
C ILE A 195 5.08 -3.56 -4.15
N HIS A 196 3.76 -3.34 -4.19
CA HIS A 196 3.12 -2.55 -5.26
C HIS A 196 3.57 -1.10 -5.24
N VAL A 197 3.72 -0.49 -4.06
CA VAL A 197 4.28 0.87 -3.91
C VAL A 197 5.70 0.92 -4.48
N LEU A 198 6.56 -0.07 -4.16
CA LEU A 198 7.92 -0.14 -4.70
C LEU A 198 7.94 -0.28 -6.22
N ILE A 199 7.10 -1.14 -6.79
CA ILE A 199 6.95 -1.28 -8.25
C ILE A 199 6.52 0.06 -8.86
N GLY A 200 5.53 0.73 -8.25
CA GLY A 200 5.07 2.05 -8.67
C GLY A 200 6.18 3.10 -8.62
N MET A 201 7.01 3.11 -7.58
CA MET A 201 8.16 4.01 -7.47
C MET A 201 9.19 3.77 -8.58
N ILE A 202 9.43 2.51 -8.95
CA ILE A 202 10.30 2.17 -10.09
C ILE A 202 9.72 2.71 -11.39
N LEU A 203 8.41 2.53 -11.63
CA LEU A 203 7.72 3.02 -12.82
C LEU A 203 7.71 4.56 -12.89
N LEU A 204 7.47 5.25 -11.77
CA LEU A 204 7.53 6.72 -11.67
C LEU A 204 8.95 7.25 -11.89
N SER A 205 9.96 6.56 -11.36
CA SER A 205 11.37 6.91 -11.59
C SER A 205 11.75 6.73 -13.06
N TRP A 206 11.26 5.66 -13.69
CA TRP A 206 11.43 5.44 -15.13
C TRP A 206 10.77 6.54 -15.96
N LEU A 207 9.55 6.98 -15.60
CA LEU A 207 8.92 8.16 -16.22
C LEU A 207 9.76 9.42 -16.02
N LEU A 208 10.25 9.67 -14.82
CA LEU A 208 11.08 10.84 -14.54
C LEU A 208 12.31 10.88 -15.46
N ILE A 209 13.03 9.76 -15.57
CA ILE A 209 14.21 9.66 -16.44
C ILE A 209 13.84 9.92 -17.91
N ARG A 210 12.74 9.35 -18.42
CA ARG A 210 12.28 9.57 -19.80
C ARG A 210 11.83 11.00 -20.05
N ASN A 211 11.18 11.63 -19.07
CA ASN A 211 10.81 13.04 -19.16
C ASN A 211 12.05 13.94 -19.25
N LEU A 212 13.07 13.66 -18.44
CA LEU A 212 14.35 14.39 -18.46
C LEU A 212 15.12 14.21 -19.78
N ARG A 213 14.94 13.10 -20.47
CA ARG A 213 15.46 12.87 -21.84
C ARG A 213 14.67 13.60 -22.93
N GLY A 214 13.58 14.28 -22.57
CA GLY A 214 12.73 14.99 -23.53
C GLY A 214 11.86 14.08 -24.39
N GLU A 215 11.64 12.82 -23.96
CA GLU A 215 10.86 11.85 -24.73
C GLU A 215 9.34 12.09 -24.65
N PHE A 216 8.89 12.95 -23.73
CA PHE A 216 7.49 13.27 -23.53
C PHE A 216 7.10 14.62 -24.12
N GLY A 217 5.90 14.63 -24.70
CA GLY A 217 5.24 15.81 -25.27
C GLY A 217 3.76 15.52 -25.48
N PRO A 218 2.99 16.46 -26.06
CA PRO A 218 1.53 16.36 -26.17
C PRO A 218 1.03 15.14 -26.95
N LYS A 219 1.88 14.54 -27.80
CA LYS A 219 1.56 13.35 -28.60
C LYS A 219 2.02 12.03 -27.97
N ASN A 220 2.81 12.09 -26.89
CA ASN A 220 3.44 10.92 -26.27
C ASN A 220 3.32 11.00 -24.73
N PHE A 221 2.10 11.12 -24.21
CA PHE A 221 1.84 11.14 -22.75
C PHE A 221 1.21 9.83 -22.24
N ALA A 222 0.92 8.87 -23.13
CA ALA A 222 0.20 7.64 -22.80
C ALA A 222 0.84 6.86 -21.65
N ALA A 223 2.17 6.75 -21.64
CA ALA A 223 2.89 6.07 -20.57
C ALA A 223 2.71 6.77 -19.21
N VAL A 224 2.63 8.11 -19.20
CA VAL A 224 2.39 8.89 -17.98
C VAL A 224 0.98 8.61 -17.46
N ASP A 225 -0.01 8.57 -18.35
CA ASP A 225 -1.41 8.27 -18.02
C ASP A 225 -1.56 6.86 -17.44
N PHE A 226 -1.02 5.83 -18.10
CA PHE A 226 -1.15 4.44 -17.65
C PHE A 226 -0.47 4.18 -16.30
N ILE A 227 0.72 4.75 -16.07
CA ILE A 227 1.42 4.60 -14.79
C ILE A 227 0.75 5.44 -13.70
N ALA A 228 0.17 6.60 -14.03
CA ALA A 228 -0.64 7.36 -13.07
C ALA A 228 -1.88 6.57 -12.64
N LEU A 229 -2.59 5.92 -13.58
CA LEU A 229 -3.72 5.03 -13.25
C LEU A 229 -3.31 3.89 -12.31
N TYR A 230 -2.15 3.28 -12.54
CA TYR A 230 -1.60 2.29 -11.62
C TYR A 230 -1.32 2.88 -10.23
N TRP A 231 -0.67 4.04 -10.17
CA TRP A 231 -0.37 4.70 -8.90
C TRP A 231 -1.64 5.05 -8.11
N HIS A 232 -2.67 5.56 -8.79
CA HIS A 232 -3.98 5.82 -8.18
C HIS A 232 -4.64 4.57 -7.61
N LEU A 233 -4.50 3.41 -8.28
CA LEU A 233 -5.01 2.16 -7.74
C LEU A 233 -4.27 1.76 -6.46
N VAL A 234 -2.94 1.87 -6.46
CA VAL A 234 -2.13 1.58 -5.27
C VAL A 234 -2.57 2.46 -4.10
N ASP A 235 -2.72 3.78 -4.32
CA ASP A 235 -3.22 4.71 -3.30
C ASP A 235 -4.64 4.33 -2.83
N LEU A 236 -5.53 3.96 -3.75
CA LEU A 236 -6.89 3.53 -3.43
C LEU A 236 -6.91 2.30 -2.53
N ILE A 237 -6.06 1.30 -2.81
CA ILE A 237 -5.93 0.11 -1.94
C ILE A 237 -5.54 0.52 -0.52
N TRP A 238 -4.62 1.47 -0.36
CA TRP A 238 -4.25 1.99 0.96
C TRP A 238 -5.40 2.69 1.68
N ILE A 239 -6.17 3.51 0.96
CA ILE A 239 -7.34 4.22 1.52
C ILE A 239 -8.37 3.25 2.10
N PHE A 240 -8.52 2.05 1.53
CA PHE A 240 -9.38 1.00 2.09
C PHE A 240 -8.69 0.22 3.21
N LEU A 241 -7.40 -0.07 3.06
CA LEU A 241 -6.63 -0.84 4.02
C LEU A 241 -6.48 -0.10 5.36
N PHE A 242 -6.21 1.21 5.33
CA PHE A 242 -5.99 1.99 6.55
C PHE A 242 -7.19 1.96 7.50
N PRO A 243 -8.44 2.30 7.10
CA PRO A 243 -9.58 2.21 8.00
C PRO A 243 -9.88 0.78 8.47
N LEU A 244 -9.74 -0.19 7.56
CA LEU A 244 -10.02 -1.61 7.84
C LEU A 244 -9.10 -2.20 8.93
N LEU A 245 -7.84 -1.78 8.95
CA LEU A 245 -6.83 -2.24 9.92
C LEU A 245 -6.70 -1.32 11.15
N TYR A 246 -6.75 0.01 10.98
CA TYR A 246 -6.38 0.99 12.02
C TYR A 246 -7.57 1.72 12.68
N LEU A 247 -8.64 2.08 11.96
CA LEU A 247 -9.67 3.00 12.49
C LEU A 247 -10.94 2.32 12.99
N ILE A 248 -11.35 1.22 12.36
CA ILE A 248 -12.56 0.52 12.79
C ILE A 248 -12.14 -0.33 13.99
N SER A 249 -12.02 0.26 15.17
CA SER A 249 -11.79 -0.35 16.49
C SER A 249 -13.12 -0.64 17.18
#